data_AF-I3S1G1-F1
#
_entry.id   AF-I3S1G1-F1
#
_cell.length_a   1.000
_cell.length_b   1.000
_cell.length_c   1.000
_cell.angle_alpha   90.00
_cell.angle_beta   90.00
_cell.angle_gamma   90.00
#
_symmetry.space_group_name_H-M   'P 1'
#
loop_
_entity.id
_entity.type
_entity.pdbx_description
1 polymer ?
#
loop_
_entity_poly.entity_id
_entity_poly.type
_entity_poly.pdbx_seq_one_letter_code
_entity_poly.pdbx_strand_id
1 'polypeptide(L)'
;MADQIVRGQELARKAENKLCCCCVFFASNNEDAAELFRKSANSFKLGKSWDKAGSVFIRAAECHMKTDSKYDAANAYVDAANCYKKTSKKGAISCLNQAVTIFAEIGRHIMAAKYCKEIGELYELNQDIEHAKSYFERAAELYEIEDANATTSVISAN
;
A
#
# COMPACT_ATOMS: atom_id res chain seq x y z
N MET A 1 -16.35 8.83 -19.24
CA MET A 1 -16.14 7.64 -18.38
C MET A 1 -15.29 6.59 -19.08
N ALA A 2 -15.65 6.14 -20.29
CA ALA A 2 -14.81 5.23 -21.07
C ALA A 2 -13.42 5.82 -21.40
N ASP A 3 -13.37 7.12 -21.73
CA ASP A 3 -12.13 7.83 -22.10
C ASP A 3 -11.02 7.73 -21.04
N GLN A 4 -11.39 7.81 -19.75
CA GLN A 4 -10.48 7.80 -18.62
C GLN A 4 -9.94 6.40 -18.34
N ILE A 5 -10.73 5.36 -18.61
CA ILE A 5 -10.31 3.96 -18.52
C ILE A 5 -9.32 3.65 -19.65
N VAL A 6 -9.60 4.12 -20.88
CA VAL A 6 -8.70 3.94 -22.03
C VAL A 6 -7.38 4.67 -21.79
N ARG A 7 -7.43 5.93 -21.32
CA ARG A 7 -6.24 6.70 -20.94
C ARG A 7 -5.43 6.01 -19.84
N GLY A 8 -6.12 5.46 -18.84
CA GLY A 8 -5.50 4.64 -17.79
C GLY A 8 -4.77 3.43 -18.36
N GLN A 9 -5.41 2.66 -19.24
CA GLN A 9 -4.81 1.49 -19.89
C GLN A 9 -3.60 1.84 -20.74
N GLU A 10 -3.66 2.94 -21.48
CA GLU A 10 -2.53 3.38 -22.32
C GLU A 10 -1.32 3.79 -21.47
N LEU A 11 -1.56 4.50 -20.35
CA LEU A 11 -0.52 4.84 -19.38
C LEU A 11 0.09 3.60 -18.73
N ALA A 12 -0.74 2.62 -18.35
CA ALA A 12 -0.26 1.35 -17.82
C ALA A 12 0.63 0.63 -18.83
N ARG A 13 0.18 0.52 -20.10
CA ARG A 13 0.98 -0.10 -21.16
C ARG A 13 2.30 0.62 -21.41
N LYS A 14 2.31 1.96 -21.36
CA LYS A 14 3.53 2.77 -21.46
C LYS A 14 4.50 2.48 -20.32
N ALA A 15 4.01 2.34 -19.09
CA ALA A 15 4.82 1.96 -17.94
C ALA A 15 5.36 0.52 -18.05
N GLU A 16 4.54 -0.43 -18.51
CA GLU A 16 4.95 -1.80 -18.76
C GLU A 16 6.03 -1.91 -19.83
N ASN A 17 5.91 -1.15 -20.92
CA ASN A 17 6.94 -1.11 -21.96
C ASN A 17 8.27 -0.57 -21.42
N LYS A 18 8.23 0.43 -20.53
CA LYS A 18 9.45 0.92 -19.85
C LYS A 18 10.09 -0.16 -18.96
N LEU A 19 9.28 -1.02 -18.33
CA LEU A 19 9.78 -2.16 -17.54
C LEU A 19 10.29 -3.32 -18.41
N CYS A 20 9.59 -3.64 -19.50
CA CYS A 20 9.86 -4.79 -20.37
C CYS A 20 11.06 -4.58 -21.31
N CYS A 21 11.37 -3.34 -21.68
CA CYS A 21 12.52 -3.03 -22.54
C CYS A 21 13.89 -3.22 -21.83
N CYS A 22 13.92 -3.77 -20.61
CA CYS A 22 15.11 -3.73 -19.75
C CYS A 22 15.40 -5.08 -19.11
N CYS A 23 16.15 -5.92 -19.82
CA CYS A 23 17.02 -6.88 -19.18
C CYS A 23 18.08 -6.13 -18.34
N VAL A 24 18.00 -6.24 -17.01
CA VAL A 24 19.13 -6.35 -16.06
C VAL A 24 19.89 -5.09 -15.56
N PHE A 25 19.76 -3.85 -16.07
CA PHE A 25 20.75 -2.80 -15.67
C PHE A 25 20.32 -1.39 -15.19
N PHE A 26 19.05 -0.99 -15.00
CA PHE A 26 18.75 0.41 -14.60
C PHE A 26 17.67 0.58 -13.53
N ALA A 27 18.07 1.04 -12.34
CA ALA A 27 17.18 1.41 -11.22
C ALA A 27 16.33 2.66 -11.54
N SER A 28 16.88 3.62 -12.29
CA SER A 28 16.24 4.91 -12.58
C SER A 28 14.92 4.78 -13.37
N ASN A 29 14.79 3.74 -14.19
CA ASN A 29 13.59 3.53 -15.01
C ASN A 29 12.38 3.03 -14.20
N ASN A 30 12.60 2.48 -12.99
CA ASN A 30 11.51 1.98 -12.14
C ASN A 30 10.73 3.12 -11.48
N GLU A 31 11.40 4.23 -11.12
CA GLU A 31 10.75 5.41 -10.56
C GLU A 31 9.80 6.07 -11.57
N ASP A 32 10.29 6.28 -12.80
CA ASP A 32 9.49 6.77 -13.93
C ASP A 32 8.28 5.87 -14.24
N ALA A 33 8.47 4.55 -14.19
CA ALA A 33 7.40 3.59 -14.39
C ALA A 33 6.37 3.65 -13.25
N ALA A 34 6.80 3.75 -12.00
CA ALA A 34 5.93 3.87 -10.83
C ALA A 34 5.05 5.13 -10.89
N GLU A 35 5.64 6.27 -11.26
CA GLU A 35 4.93 7.53 -11.50
C GLU A 35 3.84 7.39 -12.57
N LEU A 36 4.14 6.69 -13.68
CA LEU A 36 3.17 6.43 -14.74
C LEU A 36 2.05 5.48 -14.28
N PHE A 37 2.37 4.44 -13.51
CA PHE A 37 1.36 3.57 -12.92
C PHE A 37 0.46 4.33 -11.95
N ARG A 38 1.00 5.23 -11.11
CA ARG A 38 0.19 6.07 -10.22
C ARG A 38 -0.78 6.97 -10.99
N LYS A 39 -0.32 7.62 -12.08
CA LYS A 39 -1.16 8.43 -12.97
C LYS A 39 -2.25 7.59 -13.67
N SER A 40 -1.89 6.39 -14.10
CA SER A 40 -2.81 5.40 -14.66
C SER A 40 -3.89 5.00 -13.64
N ALA A 41 -3.49 4.64 -12.42
CA ALA A 41 -4.39 4.21 -11.35
C ALA A 41 -5.37 5.32 -10.93
N ASN A 42 -4.92 6.58 -10.87
CA ASN A 42 -5.81 7.73 -10.67
C ASN A 42 -6.85 7.88 -11.78
N SER A 43 -6.47 7.61 -13.03
CA SER A 43 -7.41 7.61 -14.17
C SER A 43 -8.44 6.48 -14.05
N PHE A 44 -8.04 5.29 -13.58
CA PHE A 44 -8.96 4.18 -13.29
C PHE A 44 -9.90 4.46 -12.11
N LYS A 45 -9.42 5.13 -11.05
CA LYS A 45 -10.27 5.61 -9.94
C LYS A 45 -11.36 6.56 -10.45
N LEU A 46 -11.01 7.51 -11.32
CA LEU A 46 -11.98 8.40 -11.98
C LEU A 46 -12.96 7.64 -12.89
N GLY A 47 -12.48 6.59 -13.55
CA GLY A 47 -13.29 5.66 -14.34
C GLY A 47 -14.17 4.71 -13.52
N LYS A 48 -14.16 4.80 -12.18
CA LYS A 48 -14.85 3.89 -11.23
C LYS A 48 -14.47 2.41 -11.40
N SER A 49 -13.31 2.13 -12.01
CA SER A 49 -12.81 0.77 -12.22
C SER A 49 -11.82 0.42 -11.10
N TRP A 50 -12.36 0.06 -9.94
CA TRP A 50 -11.59 -0.17 -8.71
C TRP A 50 -10.67 -1.40 -8.80
N ASP A 51 -11.11 -2.46 -9.47
CA ASP A 51 -10.31 -3.68 -9.67
C ASP A 51 -9.03 -3.44 -10.46
N LYS A 52 -9.14 -2.69 -11.57
CA LYS A 52 -8.00 -2.31 -12.41
C LYS A 52 -7.12 -1.28 -11.72
N ALA A 53 -7.71 -0.34 -10.98
CA ALA A 53 -6.94 0.62 -10.20
C ALA A 53 -6.07 -0.09 -9.15
N GLY A 54 -6.65 -1.03 -8.41
CA GLY A 54 -5.94 -1.81 -7.39
C GLY A 54 -4.76 -2.60 -7.97
N SER A 55 -4.94 -3.28 -9.10
CA SER A 55 -3.86 -4.07 -9.70
C SER A 55 -2.72 -3.18 -10.21
N VAL A 56 -3.04 -2.00 -10.75
CA VAL A 56 -2.04 -1.02 -11.19
C VAL A 56 -1.29 -0.40 -10.01
N PHE A 57 -1.96 -0.13 -8.88
CA PHE A 57 -1.29 0.34 -7.67
C PHE A 57 -0.35 -0.70 -7.08
N ILE A 58 -0.71 -1.99 -7.09
CA ILE A 58 0.20 -3.06 -6.66
C ILE A 58 1.47 -3.05 -7.50
N ARG A 59 1.35 -2.93 -8.83
CA ARG A 59 2.51 -2.84 -9.73
C ARG A 59 3.35 -1.59 -9.49
N ALA A 60 2.71 -0.46 -9.17
CA ALA A 60 3.43 0.76 -8.77
C ALA A 60 4.22 0.54 -7.47
N ALA A 61 3.63 -0.14 -6.49
CA ALA A 61 4.28 -0.46 -5.22
C ALA A 61 5.48 -1.41 -5.40
N GLU A 62 5.37 -2.42 -6.27
CA GLU A 62 6.47 -3.32 -6.63
C GLU A 62 7.62 -2.57 -7.32
N CYS A 63 7.32 -1.54 -8.11
CA CYS A 63 8.35 -0.68 -8.70
C CYS A 63 9.06 0.16 -7.63
N HIS A 64 8.30 0.77 -6.70
CA HIS A 64 8.89 1.54 -5.59
C HIS A 64 9.73 0.67 -4.64
N MET A 65 9.35 -0.59 -4.43
CA MET A 65 10.17 -1.57 -3.69
C MET A 65 11.54 -1.79 -4.32
N LYS A 66 11.64 -1.75 -5.66
CA LYS A 66 12.92 -1.90 -6.38
C LYS A 66 13.79 -0.64 -6.37
N THR A 67 13.19 0.52 -6.14
CA THR A 67 13.89 1.82 -6.09
C THR A 67 14.29 2.21 -4.66
N ASP A 68 14.17 1.29 -3.69
CA ASP A 68 14.44 1.51 -2.24
C ASP A 68 13.47 2.49 -1.54
N SER A 69 12.45 3.00 -2.24
CA SER A 69 11.42 3.90 -1.71
C SER A 69 10.33 3.14 -0.95
N LYS A 70 10.70 2.53 0.18
CA LYS A 70 9.78 1.71 1.00
C LYS A 70 8.53 2.48 1.46
N TYR A 71 8.68 3.75 1.81
CA TYR A 71 7.57 4.57 2.29
C TYR A 71 6.50 4.79 1.21
N ASP A 72 6.92 5.16 0.00
CA ASP A 72 6.02 5.34 -1.15
C ASP A 72 5.38 4.01 -1.59
N ALA A 73 6.12 2.91 -1.54
CA ALA A 73 5.57 1.59 -1.80
C ALA A 73 4.45 1.22 -0.81
N ALA A 74 4.65 1.48 0.49
CA ALA A 74 3.63 1.22 1.51
C ALA A 74 2.36 2.07 1.25
N ASN A 75 2.52 3.35 0.92
CA ASN A 75 1.40 4.22 0.57
C ASN A 75 0.65 3.72 -0.67
N ALA A 76 1.37 3.25 -1.70
CA ALA A 76 0.76 2.67 -2.90
C ALA A 76 -0.06 1.40 -2.59
N TYR A 77 0.42 0.53 -1.67
CA TYR A 77 -0.36 -0.62 -1.20
C TYR A 77 -1.62 -0.21 -0.44
N VAL A 78 -1.57 0.87 0.36
CA VAL A 78 -2.75 1.41 1.05
C VAL A 78 -3.77 1.97 0.04
N ASP A 79 -3.31 2.68 -0.99
CA ASP A 79 -4.17 3.15 -2.07
C ASP A 79 -4.82 1.98 -2.84
N ALA A 80 -4.07 0.91 -3.10
CA ALA A 80 -4.59 -0.32 -3.66
C ALA A 80 -5.67 -0.94 -2.76
N ALA A 81 -5.38 -1.05 -1.46
CA ALA A 81 -6.31 -1.58 -0.48
C ALA A 81 -7.62 -0.79 -0.45
N ASN A 82 -7.54 0.55 -0.45
CA ASN A 82 -8.72 1.42 -0.48
C ASN A 82 -9.60 1.18 -1.72
N CYS A 83 -8.98 0.92 -2.88
CA CYS A 83 -9.72 0.52 -4.07
C CYS A 83 -10.37 -0.86 -3.88
N TYR A 84 -9.62 -1.84 -3.37
CA TYR A 84 -10.13 -3.18 -3.14
C TYR A 84 -11.19 -3.25 -2.04
N LYS A 85 -11.19 -2.38 -1.03
CA LYS A 85 -12.26 -2.35 0.00
C LYS A 85 -13.66 -2.19 -0.62
N LYS A 86 -13.75 -1.57 -1.81
CA LYS A 86 -15.01 -1.39 -2.54
C LYS A 86 -15.38 -2.58 -3.43
N THR A 87 -14.41 -3.36 -3.92
CA THR A 87 -14.70 -4.55 -4.74
C THR A 87 -14.53 -5.88 -3.99
N SER A 88 -13.39 -6.09 -3.34
CA SER A 88 -13.02 -7.34 -2.67
C SER A 88 -12.30 -7.08 -1.34
N LYS A 89 -12.98 -7.42 -0.24
CA LYS A 89 -12.42 -7.32 1.13
C LYS A 89 -11.14 -8.15 1.30
N LYS A 90 -11.10 -9.36 0.72
CA LYS A 90 -9.93 -10.26 0.81
C LYS A 90 -8.69 -9.66 0.15
N GLY A 91 -8.86 -9.02 -1.02
CA GLY A 91 -7.78 -8.32 -1.71
C GLY A 91 -7.25 -7.14 -0.90
N ALA A 92 -8.14 -6.39 -0.25
CA ALA A 92 -7.77 -5.28 0.61
C ALA A 92 -6.94 -5.71 1.83
N ILE A 93 -7.33 -6.79 2.51
CA ILE A 93 -6.60 -7.34 3.66
C ILE A 93 -5.18 -7.73 3.27
N SER A 94 -5.00 -8.38 2.11
CA SER A 94 -3.67 -8.76 1.62
C SER A 94 -2.79 -7.54 1.36
N CYS A 95 -3.34 -6.51 0.70
CA CYS A 95 -2.62 -5.26 0.43
C CYS A 95 -2.26 -4.50 1.72
N LEU A 96 -3.18 -4.41 2.68
CA LEU A 96 -2.91 -3.77 3.98
C LEU A 96 -1.86 -4.52 4.79
N ASN A 97 -1.85 -5.85 4.76
CA ASN A 97 -0.81 -6.64 5.43
C ASN A 97 0.59 -6.37 4.86
N GLN A 98 0.70 -6.24 3.54
CA GLN A 98 1.95 -5.83 2.90
C GLN A 98 2.37 -4.42 3.37
N ALA A 99 1.44 -3.46 3.36
CA ALA A 99 1.73 -2.10 3.85
C ALA A 99 2.18 -2.09 5.33
N VAL A 100 1.51 -2.84 6.22
CA VAL A 100 1.89 -2.98 7.63
C VAL A 100 3.31 -3.51 7.78
N THR A 101 3.66 -4.54 7.02
CA THR A 101 5.00 -5.15 7.06
C THR A 101 6.06 -4.12 6.68
N ILE A 102 5.82 -3.36 5.61
CA ILE A 102 6.74 -2.32 5.16
C ILE A 102 6.83 -1.17 6.17
N PHE A 103 5.70 -0.70 6.74
CA PHE A 103 5.73 0.36 7.75
C PHE A 103 6.45 -0.08 9.03
N ALA A 104 6.33 -1.35 9.42
CA ALA A 104 7.08 -1.91 10.52
C ALA A 104 8.59 -1.95 10.22
N GLU A 105 9.01 -2.31 9.00
CA GLU A 105 10.42 -2.25 8.58
C GLU A 105 11.00 -0.84 8.60
N ILE A 106 10.20 0.18 8.25
CA ILE A 106 10.63 1.59 8.28
C ILE A 106 10.72 2.12 9.73
N GLY A 107 10.18 1.40 10.71
CA GLY A 107 10.08 1.85 12.11
C GLY A 107 8.93 2.83 12.36
N ARG A 108 7.93 2.86 11.46
CA ARG A 108 6.72 3.70 11.60
C ARG A 108 5.60 2.89 12.27
N HIS A 109 5.79 2.54 13.53
CA HIS A 109 4.87 1.68 14.29
C HIS A 109 3.46 2.28 14.42
N ILE A 110 3.34 3.61 14.54
CA ILE A 110 2.03 4.30 14.53
C ILE A 110 1.22 3.96 13.27
N MET A 111 1.85 4.01 12.09
CA MET A 111 1.14 3.74 10.83
C MET A 111 0.82 2.26 10.72
N ALA A 112 1.75 1.38 11.07
CA ALA A 112 1.50 -0.06 11.14
C ALA A 112 0.32 -0.40 12.05
N ALA A 113 0.24 0.21 13.24
CA ALA A 113 -0.85 0.02 14.19
C ALA A 113 -2.21 0.48 13.64
N LYS A 114 -2.26 1.64 12.96
CA LYS A 114 -3.47 2.13 12.28
C LYS A 114 -4.00 1.13 11.26
N TYR A 115 -3.12 0.61 10.40
CA TYR A 115 -3.52 -0.37 9.39
C TYR A 115 -3.81 -1.75 9.98
N CYS A 116 -3.14 -2.18 11.05
CA CYS A 116 -3.51 -3.39 11.81
C CYS A 116 -4.94 -3.30 12.36
N LYS A 117 -5.32 -2.14 12.94
CA LYS A 117 -6.69 -1.89 13.39
C LYS A 117 -7.68 -2.02 12.24
N GLU A 118 -7.38 -1.40 11.09
CA GLU A 118 -8.24 -1.45 9.91
C GLU A 118 -8.39 -2.89 9.34
N ILE A 119 -7.33 -3.70 9.39
CA ILE A 119 -7.38 -5.13 9.06
C ILE A 119 -8.31 -5.88 10.04
N GLY A 120 -8.20 -5.59 11.34
CA GLY A 120 -9.10 -6.15 12.37
C GLY A 120 -10.58 -5.87 12.07
N GLU A 121 -10.91 -4.60 11.76
CA GLU A 121 -12.26 -4.20 11.36
C GLU A 121 -12.76 -4.94 10.10
N LEU A 122 -11.87 -5.18 9.13
CA LEU A 122 -12.20 -5.96 7.93
C LEU A 122 -12.43 -7.45 8.23
N TYR A 123 -11.72 -8.05 9.19
CA TYR A 123 -11.94 -9.42 9.64
C TYR A 123 -13.26 -9.57 10.42
N GLU A 124 -13.62 -8.59 11.25
CA GLU A 124 -14.94 -8.56 11.90
C GLU A 124 -16.07 -8.56 10.86
N LEU A 125 -15.91 -7.78 9.78
CA LEU A 125 -16.85 -7.76 8.65
C LEU A 125 -16.89 -9.06 7.83
N ASN A 126 -15.90 -9.95 7.99
CA ASN A 126 -15.90 -11.30 7.39
C ASN A 126 -16.34 -12.38 8.38
N GLN A 127 -16.75 -12.01 9.60
CA GLN A 127 -17.11 -12.92 10.72
C GLN A 127 -15.93 -13.76 11.27
N ASP A 128 -14.69 -13.39 10.95
CA ASP A 128 -13.47 -14.04 11.44
C ASP A 128 -12.98 -13.35 12.73
N ILE A 129 -13.68 -13.59 13.84
CA ILE A 129 -13.44 -12.90 15.11
C ILE A 129 -12.08 -13.26 15.74
N GLU A 130 -11.60 -14.50 15.55
CA GLU A 130 -10.32 -14.95 16.10
C GLU A 130 -9.15 -14.15 15.53
N HIS A 131 -9.12 -13.98 14.20
CA HIS A 131 -8.11 -13.19 13.53
C HIS A 131 -8.24 -11.71 13.90
N ALA A 132 -9.48 -11.17 13.93
CA ALA A 132 -9.71 -9.78 14.30
C ALA A 132 -9.08 -9.42 15.65
N LYS A 133 -9.31 -10.25 16.68
CA LYS A 133 -8.74 -10.04 18.03
C LYS A 133 -7.21 -9.97 18.01
N SER A 134 -6.56 -10.94 17.36
CA SER A 134 -5.09 -10.96 17.28
C SER A 134 -4.52 -9.71 16.59
N TYR A 135 -5.18 -9.21 15.54
CA TYR A 135 -4.77 -7.97 14.88
C TYR A 135 -5.01 -6.71 15.73
N PHE A 136 -6.07 -6.68 16.54
CA PHE A 136 -6.32 -5.58 17.48
C PHE A 136 -5.33 -5.57 18.65
N GLU A 137 -5.00 -6.74 19.21
CA GLU A 137 -3.97 -6.88 20.25
C GLU A 137 -2.62 -6.39 19.74
N ARG A 138 -2.21 -6.87 18.56
CA ARG A 138 -0.97 -6.40 17.91
C ARG A 138 -1.00 -4.89 17.64
N ALA A 139 -2.13 -4.32 17.27
CA ALA A 139 -2.25 -2.87 17.07
C ALA A 139 -2.05 -2.10 18.40
N ALA A 140 -2.61 -2.61 19.51
CA ALA A 140 -2.44 -2.02 20.83
C ALA A 140 -0.97 -2.07 21.29
N GLU A 141 -0.32 -3.23 21.17
CA GLU A 141 1.11 -3.40 21.49
C GLU A 141 2.00 -2.42 20.70
N LEU A 142 1.73 -2.24 19.40
CA LEU A 142 2.48 -1.31 18.56
C LEU A 142 2.30 0.15 18.98
N TYR A 143 1.12 0.54 19.49
CA TYR A 143 0.90 1.88 20.02
C TYR A 143 1.65 2.10 21.35
N GLU A 144 1.65 1.10 22.23
CA GLU A 144 2.36 1.16 23.51
C GLU A 144 3.89 1.25 23.32
N ILE A 145 4.45 0.49 22.36
CA ILE A 145 5.87 0.55 22.02
C ILE A 145 6.28 1.96 21.61
N GLU A 146 5.49 2.63 20.78
CA GLU A 146 5.79 3.99 20.33
C GLU A 146 5.70 5.01 21.48
N ASP A 147 4.66 4.93 22.31
CA ASP A 147 4.47 5.85 23.44
C ASP A 147 5.62 5.72 24.46
N ALA A 148 6.06 4.49 24.73
CA ALA A 148 7.25 4.21 25.53
C ALA A 148 8.53 4.80 24.89
N ASN A 149 8.67 4.73 23.57
CA ASN A 149 9.84 5.27 22.87
C ASN A 149 9.86 6.82 22.87
N ALA A 150 8.69 7.45 22.74
CA ALA A 150 8.52 8.90 22.82
C ALA A 150 8.79 9.43 24.23
N THR A 151 8.32 8.74 25.26
CA THR A 151 8.57 9.12 26.67
C THR A 151 10.02 8.90 27.09
N THR A 152 10.71 7.89 26.58
CA THR A 152 12.13 7.64 26.92
C THR A 152 13.07 8.68 26.29
N SER A 153 12.76 9.14 25.07
CA SER A 153 13.59 10.14 24.37
C SER A 153 13.51 11.55 24.97
N VAL A 154 12.38 11.94 25.60
CA VAL A 154 12.27 13.23 26.30
C VAL A 154 13.03 13.27 27.64
N ILE A 155 13.21 12.11 28.30
CA ILE A 155 13.91 12.04 29.59
C ILE A 155 15.44 12.09 29.38
N SER A 156 15.94 11.61 28.24
CA SER A 156 17.39 11.60 27.95
C SER A 156 17.92 12.93 27.37
N ALA A 157 17.07 13.93 27.17
CA ALA A 157 17.42 15.23 26.60
C ALA A 157 17.50 16.37 27.65
N ASN A 158 17.47 16.04 28.95
CA ASN A 158 17.56 16.98 30.06
C ASN A 158 18.64 16.54 31.07
#